data_AF-A0A2R6NTK6-F1
#
_entry.id   AF-A0A2R6NTK6-F1
#
_cell.length_a   1.000
_cell.length_b   1.000
_cell.length_c   1.000
_cell.angle_alpha   90.00
_cell.angle_beta   90.00
_cell.angle_gamma   90.00
#
_symmetry.space_group_name_H-M   'P 1'
#
loop_
_entity.id
_entity.type
_entity.pdbx_description
1 polymer ?
#
loop_
_entity_poly.entity_id
_entity_poly.type
_entity_poly.pdbx_seq_one_letter_code
_entity_poly.pdbx_strand_id
1 'polypeptide(L)'
;MSSALSKELRGKHNARSLPIRKDDEVRIVRGKYKGREGKVTQVYRKKWVIHVDRVQRDKSNGSTTPIGIHPSNVVITSIKLDKDRRAILDRKNRKKETAGAEVEMVD
;
A
#
# COMPACT_ATOMS: atom_id res chain seq x y z
N MET A 1 8.84 -0.92 -4.09
CA MET A 1 7.42 -1.32 -4.20
C MET A 1 6.60 -0.67 -3.10
N SER A 2 6.15 0.55 -3.32
CA SER A 2 5.32 1.29 -2.35
C SER A 2 4.04 1.78 -3.00
N SER A 3 2.99 1.91 -2.20
CA SER A 3 1.70 2.46 -2.63
C SER A 3 1.32 3.68 -1.79
N ALA A 4 0.48 4.51 -2.39
CA ALA A 4 -0.20 5.59 -1.69
C ALA A 4 -1.15 5.02 -0.62
N LEU A 5 -1.22 5.67 0.54
CA LEU A 5 -2.27 5.42 1.53
C LEU A 5 -3.58 6.09 1.10
N SER A 6 -4.72 5.53 1.52
CA SER A 6 -6.05 6.17 1.40
C SER A 6 -6.09 7.51 2.13
N LYS A 7 -7.06 8.38 1.79
CA LYS A 7 -7.20 9.69 2.45
C LYS A 7 -7.37 9.56 3.97
N GLU A 8 -8.14 8.57 4.40
CA GLU A 8 -8.37 8.27 5.81
C GLU A 8 -7.09 7.84 6.54
N LEU A 9 -6.33 6.90 5.95
CA LEU A 9 -5.07 6.44 6.53
C LEU A 9 -3.99 7.53 6.53
N ARG A 10 -4.00 8.43 5.52
CA ARG A 10 -3.15 9.62 5.51
C ARG A 10 -3.49 10.56 6.65
N GLY A 11 -4.76 10.81 6.91
CA GLY A 11 -5.20 11.64 8.04
C GLY A 11 -4.76 11.04 9.38
N LYS A 12 -4.90 9.72 9.54
CA LYS A 12 -4.57 9.01 10.78
C LYS A 12 -3.06 8.95 11.06
N HIS A 13 -2.25 8.67 10.05
CA HIS A 13 -0.81 8.40 10.24
C HIS A 13 0.11 9.52 9.72
N ASN A 14 -0.45 10.56 9.10
CA ASN A 14 0.25 11.67 8.46
C ASN A 14 1.43 11.24 7.56
N ALA A 15 1.24 10.12 6.87
CA ALA A 15 2.22 9.52 5.97
C ALA A 15 1.62 9.41 4.56
N ARG A 16 2.38 9.78 3.52
CA ARG A 16 1.88 9.76 2.13
C ARG A 16 1.81 8.36 1.52
N SER A 17 2.80 7.51 1.83
CA SER A 17 2.99 6.21 1.21
C SER A 17 3.69 5.20 2.12
N LEU A 18 3.41 3.92 1.88
CA LEU A 18 3.97 2.81 2.65
C LEU A 18 4.41 1.67 1.71
N PRO A 19 5.48 0.92 2.03
CA PRO A 19 5.78 -0.33 1.33
C PRO A 19 4.63 -1.33 1.46
N ILE A 20 4.22 -1.94 0.35
CA ILE A 20 3.17 -2.97 0.38
C ILE A 20 3.71 -4.26 1.00
N ARG A 21 2.89 -4.92 1.83
CA ARG A 21 3.13 -6.26 2.36
C ARG A 21 1.98 -7.20 2.00
N LYS A 22 2.22 -8.49 2.19
CA LYS A 22 1.16 -9.49 2.19
C LYS A 22 0.14 -9.14 3.27
N ASP A 23 -1.12 -9.41 2.98
CA ASP A 23 -2.29 -9.16 3.84
C ASP A 23 -2.72 -7.69 4.00
N ASP A 24 -2.08 -6.74 3.32
CA ASP A 24 -2.64 -5.39 3.20
C ASP A 24 -3.86 -5.44 2.29
N GLU A 25 -4.89 -4.66 2.60
CA GLU A 25 -6.01 -4.46 1.68
C GLU A 25 -5.76 -3.26 0.79
N VAL A 26 -6.12 -3.44 -0.47
CA VAL A 26 -5.80 -2.48 -1.50
C VAL A 26 -6.93 -2.28 -2.49
N ARG A 27 -7.00 -1.07 -3.02
CA ARG A 27 -7.89 -0.67 -4.12
C ARG A 27 -7.08 -0.33 -5.36
N ILE A 28 -7.47 -0.86 -6.50
CA ILE A 28 -6.82 -0.58 -7.78
C ILE A 28 -7.38 0.73 -8.35
N VAL A 29 -6.50 1.69 -8.65
CA VAL A 29 -6.87 3.04 -9.11
C VAL A 29 -6.66 3.22 -10.61
N ARG A 30 -5.75 2.45 -11.22
CA ARG A 30 -5.39 2.57 -12.63
C ARG A 30 -5.37 1.20 -13.32
N GLY A 31 -5.61 1.20 -14.63
CA GLY A 31 -5.58 0.00 -15.48
C GLY A 31 -6.93 -0.72 -15.60
N LYS A 32 -6.92 -1.88 -16.27
CA LYS A 32 -8.13 -2.66 -16.62
C LYS A 32 -8.98 -3.08 -15.42
N TYR A 33 -8.35 -3.29 -14.26
CA TYR A 33 -9.01 -3.77 -13.04
C TYR A 33 -9.31 -2.65 -12.04
N LYS A 34 -9.35 -1.39 -12.50
CA LYS A 34 -9.69 -0.22 -11.69
C LYS A 34 -11.02 -0.42 -10.96
N GLY A 35 -11.08 0.03 -9.71
CA GLY A 35 -12.26 -0.03 -8.86
C GLY A 35 -12.40 -1.33 -8.07
N ARG A 36 -11.67 -2.39 -8.44
CA ARG A 36 -11.63 -3.61 -7.63
C ARG A 36 -10.80 -3.41 -6.38
N GLU A 37 -11.25 -4.06 -5.32
CA GLU A 37 -10.63 -4.08 -4.00
C GLU A 37 -10.34 -5.53 -3.61
N GLY A 38 -9.26 -5.72 -2.84
CA GLY A 38 -8.89 -7.04 -2.39
C GLY A 38 -7.63 -7.03 -1.54
N LYS A 39 -7.39 -8.17 -0.90
CA LYS A 39 -6.21 -8.40 -0.07
C LYS A 39 -5.00 -8.74 -0.94
N VAL A 40 -3.81 -8.26 -0.59
CA VAL A 40 -2.57 -8.66 -1.27
C VAL A 40 -2.21 -10.09 -0.84
N THR A 41 -2.26 -11.03 -1.79
CA THR A 41 -1.94 -12.45 -1.56
C THR A 41 -0.44 -12.68 -1.59
N GLN A 42 0.26 -12.04 -2.53
CA GLN A 42 1.70 -12.19 -2.71
C GLN A 42 2.34 -10.91 -3.28
N VAL A 43 3.54 -10.61 -2.80
CA VAL A 43 4.39 -9.54 -3.33
C VAL A 43 5.54 -10.18 -4.10
N TYR A 44 5.50 -10.11 -5.43
CA TYR A 44 6.49 -10.74 -6.29
C TYR A 44 7.60 -9.73 -6.68
N ARG A 45 8.60 -9.62 -5.81
CA ARG A 45 9.69 -8.63 -5.96
C ARG A 45 10.57 -8.84 -7.20
N LYS A 46 10.78 -10.09 -7.65
CA LYS A 46 11.56 -10.39 -8.87
C LYS A 46 10.95 -9.77 -10.13
N LYS A 47 9.61 -9.70 -10.19
CA LYS A 47 8.85 -9.14 -11.32
C LYS A 47 8.24 -7.77 -11.01
N TRP A 48 8.51 -7.19 -9.84
CA TRP A 48 7.98 -5.91 -9.38
C TRP A 48 6.44 -5.80 -9.43
N VAL A 49 5.73 -6.90 -9.23
CA VAL A 49 4.25 -6.95 -9.24
C VAL A 49 3.68 -7.48 -7.93
N ILE A 50 2.45 -7.08 -7.64
CA ILE A 50 1.64 -7.60 -6.54
C ILE A 50 0.49 -8.42 -7.11
N HIS A 51 0.10 -9.47 -6.40
CA HIS A 51 -1.11 -10.23 -6.67
C HIS A 51 -2.17 -9.84 -5.66
N VAL A 52 -3.35 -9.50 -6.17
CA VAL A 52 -4.51 -9.07 -5.37
C VAL A 52 -5.57 -10.15 -5.47
N ASP A 53 -6.18 -10.48 -4.34
CA ASP A 53 -7.26 -11.46 -4.28
C ASP A 53 -8.42 -11.06 -5.22
N ARG A 54 -9.07 -12.06 -5.82
CA ARG A 54 -10.14 -11.91 -6.82
C ARG A 54 -9.76 -11.16 -8.10
N VAL A 55 -8.47 -10.89 -8.32
CA VAL A 55 -7.95 -10.34 -9.57
C VAL A 55 -7.14 -11.40 -10.31
N GLN A 56 -7.88 -12.26 -11.00
CA GLN A 56 -7.38 -13.42 -11.73
C GLN A 56 -7.90 -13.44 -13.17
N ARG A 57 -7.19 -14.18 -14.02
CA ARG A 57 -7.57 -14.49 -15.39
C ARG A 57 -7.84 -15.98 -15.52
N ASP A 58 -8.93 -16.33 -16.18
CA ASP A 58 -9.24 -17.71 -16.52
C ASP A 58 -8.44 -18.12 -17.77
N LYS A 59 -7.88 -19.32 -17.75
CA LYS A 59 -7.21 -19.93 -18.90
C LYS A 59 -8.22 -20.82 -19.65
N SER A 60 -7.93 -21.09 -20.92
CA SER A 60 -8.74 -22.02 -21.74
C SER A 60 -8.83 -23.43 -21.15
N ASN A 61 -7.87 -23.83 -20.33
CA ASN A 61 -7.86 -25.12 -19.63
C ASN A 61 -8.67 -25.14 -18.32
N GLY A 62 -9.48 -24.10 -18.04
CA GLY A 62 -10.35 -24.02 -16.86
C GLY A 62 -9.67 -23.61 -15.55
N SER A 63 -8.33 -23.49 -15.52
CA SER A 63 -7.61 -23.00 -14.33
C SER A 63 -7.57 -21.47 -14.28
N THR A 64 -7.51 -20.90 -13.08
CA THR A 64 -7.34 -19.46 -12.88
C THR A 64 -5.87 -19.11 -12.60
N THR A 65 -5.45 -17.90 -12.96
CA THR A 65 -4.09 -17.42 -12.66
C THR A 65 -4.13 -15.97 -12.20
N PRO A 66 -3.42 -15.64 -11.11
CA PRO A 66 -3.42 -14.28 -10.59
C PRO A 66 -2.75 -13.33 -11.56
N ILE A 67 -3.32 -12.13 -11.68
CA ILE A 67 -2.76 -11.08 -12.53
C ILE A 67 -1.79 -10.25 -11.70
N GLY A 68 -0.65 -9.91 -12.29
CA GLY A 68 0.33 -9.02 -11.67
C GLY A 68 -0.08 -7.56 -11.84
N ILE A 69 -0.13 -6.81 -10.76
CA ILE A 69 -0.41 -5.37 -10.76
C ILE A 69 0.81 -4.64 -10.25
N HIS A 70 1.17 -3.52 -10.88
CA HIS A 70 2.23 -2.67 -10.37
C HIS A 70 1.73 -1.89 -9.13
N PRO A 71 2.47 -1.86 -8.01
CA PRO A 71 2.00 -1.23 -6.76
C PRO A 71 1.68 0.27 -6.90
N SER A 72 2.32 1.02 -7.80
CA SER A 72 1.98 2.44 -8.01
C SER A 72 0.55 2.68 -8.54
N ASN A 73 -0.09 1.66 -9.11
CA ASN A 73 -1.47 1.72 -9.62
C ASN A 73 -2.52 1.45 -8.55
N VAL A 74 -2.09 1.35 -7.29
CA VAL A 74 -2.86 0.81 -6.18
C VAL A 74 -2.76 1.74 -4.98
N VAL A 75 -3.85 1.84 -4.22
CA VAL A 75 -3.96 2.58 -2.97
C VAL A 75 -4.26 1.60 -1.84
N ILE A 76 -3.56 1.74 -0.71
CA ILE A 76 -3.78 0.91 0.49
C ILE A 76 -5.00 1.44 1.23
N THR A 77 -5.97 0.57 1.49
CA THR A 77 -7.20 0.87 2.23
C THR A 77 -7.10 0.42 3.68
N SER A 78 -6.50 -0.75 3.93
CA SER A 78 -6.24 -1.27 5.28
C SER A 78 -4.80 -1.78 5.39
N ILE A 79 -4.18 -1.52 6.54
CA ILE A 79 -2.78 -1.84 6.81
C ILE A 79 -2.73 -3.01 7.80
N LYS A 80 -1.99 -4.09 7.46
CA LYS A 80 -1.61 -5.09 8.46
C LYS A 80 -0.55 -4.52 9.40
N LEU A 81 -0.95 -4.24 10.64
CA LEU A 81 -0.07 -3.66 11.65
C LEU A 81 0.75 -4.74 12.38
N ASP A 82 2.05 -4.52 12.43
CA ASP A 82 3.01 -5.23 13.28
C ASP A 82 3.92 -4.21 13.99
N LYS A 83 4.80 -4.67 14.89
CA LYS A 83 5.71 -3.81 15.66
C LYS A 83 6.54 -2.91 14.74
N ASP A 84 7.14 -3.49 13.71
CA ASP A 84 8.02 -2.76 12.79
C ASP A 84 7.26 -1.77 11.92
N ARG A 85 6.02 -2.10 11.55
CA ARG A 85 5.19 -1.23 10.73
C ARG A 85 4.71 -0.02 11.50
N ARG A 86 4.42 -0.16 12.80
CA ARG A 86 4.19 0.99 13.69
C ARG A 86 5.42 1.89 13.74
N ALA A 87 6.61 1.30 13.98
CA ALA A 87 7.86 2.07 13.98
C ALA A 87 8.12 2.82 12.65
N ILE A 88 7.84 2.19 11.50
CA ILE A 88 7.96 2.84 10.19
C ILE A 88 6.95 4.00 10.03
N LEU A 89 5.71 3.81 10.48
CA LEU A 89 4.69 4.86 10.41
C LEU A 89 5.05 6.03 11.32
N ASP A 90 5.51 5.76 12.54
CA ASP A 90 5.93 6.80 13.49
C ASP A 90 7.12 7.60 12.98
N ARG A 91 8.10 6.93 12.36
CA ARG A 91 9.24 7.60 11.70
C ARG A 91 8.82 8.43 10.50
N LYS A 92 7.80 8.00 9.75
CA LYS A 92 7.29 8.71 8.57
C LYS A 92 6.27 9.79 8.90
N ASN A 93 5.88 9.92 10.16
CA ASN A 93 4.89 10.89 10.58
C ASN A 93 5.48 12.30 10.49
N ARG A 94 5.09 13.02 9.45
CA ARG A 94 5.58 14.38 9.16
C ARG A 94 5.22 15.41 10.23
N LYS A 95 4.25 15.11 11.10
CA LYS A 95 3.86 16.02 12.20
C LYS A 95 4.98 16.13 13.24
N LYS A 96 5.78 15.07 13.41
CA LYS A 96 6.94 15.10 14.32
C LYS A 96 8.08 15.97 13.79
N GLU A 97 8.32 15.97 12.48
CA GLU A 97 9.38 16.80 11.86
C GLU A 97 9.07 18.29 12.00
N THR A 98 7.81 18.70 11.77
CA THR A 98 7.41 20.10 11.94
C THR A 98 7.47 20.58 13.39
N ALA A 99 7.13 19.73 14.36
CA ALA A 99 7.23 20.08 15.78
C ALA A 99 8.68 20.18 16.30
N GLY A 100 9.64 19.50 15.65
CA GLY A 100 11.07 19.68 15.96
C GLY A 100 11.64 20.96 15.33
N ALA A 101 11.23 21.28 14.10
CA ALA A 101 11.70 22.46 13.38
C ALA A 101 11.16 23.79 13.94
N GLU A 102 9.94 23.81 14.49
CA GLU A 102 9.41 25.02 15.16
C GLU A 102 10.17 25.37 16.44
N VAL A 103 10.79 24.39 17.12
CA VAL A 103 11.53 24.63 18.37
C VAL A 103 12.93 25.20 18.09
N GLU A 104 13.57 24.84 16.97
CA GLU A 104 14.90 25.35 16.58
C GLU A 104 14.88 26.78 15.98
N MET A 105 13.72 27.32 15.61
CA MET A 105 13.61 28.67 15.00
C MET A 105 13.27 29.77 16.02
N VAL A 106 13.18 29.45 17.31
CA VAL A 106 12.83 30.40 18.39
C VAL A 106 14.08 30.85 19.19
N ASP A 107 15.28 30.44 18.79
CA ASP A 107 16.56 30.93 19.34
C ASP A 107 17.15 32.10 18.52
#